data_AF-A0A5A8DHW1-F1
#
_entry.id   AF-A0A5A8DHW1-F1
#
_cell.length_a   1.000
_cell.length_b   1.000
_cell.length_c   1.000
_cell.angle_alpha   90.00
_cell.angle_beta   90.00
_cell.angle_gamma   90.00
#
_symmetry.space_group_name_H-M   'P 1'
#
loop_
_entity.id
_entity.type
_entity.pdbx_description
1 polymer ?
#
loop_
_entity_poly.entity_id
_entity_poly.type
_entity_poly.pdbx_seq_one_letter_code
_entity_poly.pdbx_strand_id
1 'polypeptide(L)'
;MASAQPALDAAREAVDKLDKSAMTEMRAMPSPPAVVVRAMRATLILLRGERRSSELSWEGCKRALSKLDAFIRELKDLDATTLPTERLARARPLTEAADFDPDDVARRSFAAAAMARWCRAVVHYRDAFTEAEPLMRQLAEAEASRAAADRDAAAAQGRAAEAAARVNETRIDFARATASKAAAEAEAGALRAKLDVAARLVDGLSGERQRWGQRLATARARRQRVAGDSALAAAFVTYSGPLPSRARSELWHRGWCADLSRRGIAYSVGMTPMEALGVGSDEVARWAADGLPADTAALEAAAIVDRTLARAADTRAASLARLFSVRVGPGPPVRLHPAFRLVLVTASASPQLSADTLTALAVVDFSASPAAVEEAALSAVVSHEAPLVEAALSRLRREESDRIGMLQALEAILLDRLAALGLGDAAEEAGEPVAEEAAAPAAGAAGGGGSGGSAGGSAGDADASVGAQLLEDKALLDGLESTRTTLKALQDAERAAKRTLRALSRTRECLRPPEAPRPRSGARTATTSWPRSSPFRAAACRAW
;
A
#
# COMPACT_ATOMS: atom_id res chain seq x y z
N MET A 1 75.88 19.93 39.58
CA MET A 1 75.51 19.59 40.99
C MET A 1 76.00 18.22 41.45
N ALA A 2 75.80 17.12 40.70
CA ALA A 2 76.16 15.76 41.16
C ALA A 2 77.66 15.54 41.50
N SER A 3 78.59 16.27 40.87
CA SER A 3 80.03 16.12 41.14
C SER A 3 80.53 16.92 42.35
N ALA A 4 79.88 18.04 42.71
CA ALA A 4 80.39 18.97 43.72
C ALA A 4 79.69 18.86 45.09
N GLN A 5 78.45 18.39 45.13
CA GLN A 5 77.69 18.11 46.36
C GLN A 5 78.40 17.09 47.29
N PRO A 6 78.87 15.92 46.82
CA PRO A 6 79.49 14.93 47.73
C PRO A 6 80.80 15.42 48.35
N ALA A 7 81.55 16.27 47.64
CA ALA A 7 82.77 16.88 48.17
C ALA A 7 82.47 17.89 49.30
N LEU A 8 81.37 18.64 49.20
CA LEU A 8 80.90 19.56 50.24
C LEU A 8 80.42 18.82 51.49
N ASP A 9 79.68 17.72 51.31
CA ASP A 9 79.15 16.92 52.41
C ASP A 9 80.29 16.22 53.18
N ALA A 10 81.30 15.66 52.47
CA ALA A 10 82.49 15.08 53.08
C ALA A 10 83.35 16.10 53.86
N ALA A 11 83.40 17.35 53.38
CA ALA A 11 84.05 18.46 54.07
C ALA A 11 83.32 18.87 55.36
N ARG A 12 81.99 18.92 55.34
CA ARG A 12 81.17 19.18 56.53
C ARG A 12 81.36 18.09 57.59
N GLU A 13 81.40 16.84 57.17
CA GLU A 13 81.65 15.70 58.06
C GLU A 13 83.06 15.76 58.69
N ALA A 14 84.08 16.21 57.95
CA ALA A 14 85.43 16.40 58.49
C ALA A 14 85.51 17.52 59.54
N VAL A 15 84.65 18.54 59.42
CA VAL A 15 84.51 19.62 60.40
C VAL A 15 83.73 19.15 61.64
N ASP A 16 82.76 18.25 61.47
CA ASP A 16 82.03 17.64 62.59
C ASP A 16 82.94 16.84 63.53
N LYS A 17 84.02 16.26 62.99
CA LYS A 17 85.02 15.46 63.73
C LYS A 17 86.11 16.30 64.42
N LEU A 18 85.96 17.62 64.50
CA LEU A 18 86.93 18.51 65.18
C LEU A 18 86.74 18.51 66.70
N ASP A 19 87.67 17.90 67.42
CA ASP A 19 87.68 17.89 68.89
C ASP A 19 88.27 19.18 69.50
N LYS A 20 87.71 19.59 70.65
CA LYS A 20 88.09 20.80 71.39
C LYS A 20 89.57 20.81 71.80
N SER A 21 90.14 19.62 72.00
CA SER A 21 91.56 19.40 72.31
C SER A 21 92.48 19.80 71.14
N ALA A 22 92.23 19.29 69.92
CA ALA A 22 93.04 19.56 68.73
C ALA A 22 93.05 21.05 68.34
N MET A 23 91.96 21.74 68.59
CA MET A 23 91.82 23.18 68.36
C MET A 23 92.52 24.03 69.42
N THR A 24 92.56 23.55 70.67
CA THR A 24 93.30 24.20 71.77
C THR A 24 94.81 24.03 71.58
N GLU A 25 95.24 22.85 71.10
CA GLU A 25 96.61 22.56 70.70
C GLU A 25 97.07 23.49 69.56
N MET A 26 96.23 23.69 68.54
CA MET A 26 96.53 24.62 67.46
C MET A 26 96.66 26.07 67.92
N ARG A 27 95.84 26.50 68.89
CA ARG A 27 95.88 27.86 69.46
C ARG A 27 97.12 28.11 70.34
N ALA A 28 97.62 27.08 71.03
CA ALA A 28 98.72 27.18 71.98
C ALA A 28 100.12 27.23 71.31
N MET A 29 100.21 27.13 69.98
CA MET A 29 101.50 27.17 69.25
C MET A 29 102.18 28.55 69.34
N PRO A 30 103.44 28.63 69.85
CA PRO A 30 104.19 29.88 69.94
C PRO A 30 104.63 30.40 68.56
N SER A 31 104.97 29.49 67.63
CA SER A 31 105.35 29.79 66.24
C SER A 31 104.71 28.75 65.29
N PRO A 32 103.60 29.09 64.60
CA PRO A 32 102.88 28.14 63.76
C PRO A 32 103.53 27.95 62.38
N PRO A 33 103.45 26.76 61.77
CA PRO A 33 103.81 26.55 60.37
C PRO A 33 102.98 27.43 59.42
N ALA A 34 103.58 27.92 58.34
CA ALA A 34 102.92 28.80 57.36
C ALA A 34 101.61 28.22 56.78
N VAL A 35 101.55 26.89 56.64
CA VAL A 35 100.38 26.15 56.14
C VAL A 35 99.17 26.25 57.09
N VAL A 36 99.41 26.19 58.41
CA VAL A 36 98.35 26.33 59.44
C VAL A 36 97.81 27.76 59.47
N VAL A 37 98.68 28.74 59.33
CA VAL A 37 98.28 30.15 59.24
C VAL A 37 97.46 30.39 57.97
N ARG A 38 97.82 29.78 56.83
CA ARG A 38 97.06 29.86 55.58
C ARG A 38 95.68 29.23 55.70
N ALA A 39 95.56 28.09 56.39
CA ALA A 39 94.27 27.41 56.59
C ALA A 39 93.30 28.24 57.40
N MET A 40 93.79 28.86 58.47
CA MET A 40 93.02 29.78 59.29
C MET A 40 92.65 31.07 58.56
N ARG A 41 93.55 31.60 57.70
CA ARG A 41 93.24 32.77 56.87
C ARG A 41 92.13 32.46 55.86
N ALA A 42 92.25 31.32 55.17
CA ALA A 42 91.26 30.89 54.18
C ALA A 42 89.89 30.66 54.82
N THR A 43 89.82 30.02 55.99
CA THR A 43 88.55 29.85 56.72
C THR A 43 87.99 31.18 57.19
N LEU A 44 88.79 32.10 57.73
CA LEU A 44 88.29 33.40 58.17
C LEU A 44 87.79 34.28 57.01
N ILE A 45 88.40 34.17 55.83
CA ILE A 45 87.96 34.88 54.62
C ILE A 45 86.64 34.30 54.10
N LEU A 46 86.46 32.97 54.09
CA LEU A 46 85.21 32.35 53.64
C LEU A 46 84.07 32.55 54.65
N LEU A 47 84.36 32.38 55.94
CA LEU A 47 83.39 32.40 57.04
C LEU A 47 82.89 33.82 57.36
N ARG A 48 83.83 34.74 57.60
CA ARG A 48 83.53 36.10 58.10
C ARG A 48 83.83 37.20 57.08
N GLY A 49 84.46 36.88 55.96
CA GLY A 49 84.81 37.86 54.94
C GLY A 49 85.96 38.79 55.35
N GLU A 50 86.73 38.45 56.38
CA GLU A 50 87.66 39.37 57.05
C GLU A 50 88.68 39.96 56.07
N ARG A 51 88.89 41.30 56.13
CA ARG A 51 89.71 42.06 55.16
C ARG A 51 91.01 42.62 55.75
N ARG A 52 91.09 42.74 57.07
CA ARG A 52 92.21 43.42 57.72
C ARG A 52 93.41 42.49 57.89
N SER A 53 94.58 42.96 57.46
CA SER A 53 95.86 42.23 57.62
C SER A 53 96.19 41.94 59.09
N SER A 54 95.73 42.78 60.02
CA SER A 54 95.87 42.60 61.47
C SER A 54 94.99 41.48 62.04
N GLU A 55 93.87 41.14 61.40
CA GLU A 55 92.97 40.05 61.80
C GLU A 55 93.28 38.74 61.08
N LEU A 56 93.94 38.82 59.93
CA LEU A 56 94.56 37.71 59.22
C LEU A 56 95.97 37.39 59.76
N SER A 57 96.48 38.17 60.72
CA SER A 57 97.71 37.84 61.46
C SER A 57 97.48 36.63 62.39
N TRP A 58 98.53 35.92 62.80
CA TRP A 58 98.39 34.79 63.73
C TRP A 58 97.69 35.18 65.04
N GLU A 59 97.95 36.40 65.54
CA GLU A 59 97.27 36.96 66.70
C GLU A 59 95.77 37.20 66.44
N GLY A 60 95.39 37.59 65.22
CA GLY A 60 94.01 37.65 64.77
C GLY A 60 93.34 36.27 64.67
N CYS A 61 94.04 35.27 64.13
CA CYS A 61 93.59 33.88 64.12
C CYS A 61 93.38 33.34 65.55
N LYS A 62 94.30 33.61 66.49
CA LYS A 62 94.14 33.24 67.92
C LYS A 62 92.94 33.90 68.57
N ARG A 63 92.65 35.18 68.25
CA ARG A 63 91.44 35.86 68.72
C ARG A 63 90.17 35.22 68.17
N ALA A 64 90.14 34.84 66.90
CA ALA A 64 89.01 34.13 66.32
C ALA A 64 88.81 32.75 66.99
N LEU A 65 89.89 32.07 67.37
CA LEU A 65 89.89 30.81 68.11
C LEU A 65 89.66 30.96 69.63
N SER A 66 89.43 32.17 70.14
CA SER A 66 89.19 32.40 71.57
C SER A 66 87.85 31.86 72.06
N LYS A 67 86.83 31.85 71.18
CA LYS A 67 85.49 31.32 71.42
C LYS A 67 85.27 30.08 70.56
N LEU A 68 85.89 28.98 70.97
CA LEU A 68 86.04 27.79 70.12
C LEU A 68 84.70 27.15 69.72
N ASP A 69 83.74 27.05 70.64
CA ASP A 69 82.42 26.45 70.37
C ASP A 69 81.57 27.29 69.40
N ALA A 70 81.74 28.62 69.39
CA ALA A 70 81.03 29.51 68.46
C ALA A 70 81.63 29.46 67.05
N PHE A 71 82.95 29.38 66.94
CA PHE A 71 83.65 29.28 65.66
C PHE A 71 83.29 28.00 64.89
N ILE A 72 83.15 26.87 65.59
CA ILE A 72 82.77 25.59 64.97
C ILE A 72 81.32 25.64 64.45
N ARG A 73 80.37 26.26 65.19
CA ARG A 73 78.97 26.41 64.73
C ARG A 73 78.87 27.28 63.49
N GLU A 74 79.56 28.43 63.48
CA GLU A 74 79.60 29.30 62.30
C GLU A 74 80.06 28.53 61.05
N LEU A 75 81.05 27.63 61.20
CA LEU A 75 81.61 26.87 60.08
C LEU A 75 80.65 25.79 59.54
N LYS A 76 79.76 25.27 60.39
CA LYS A 76 78.72 24.29 60.01
C LYS A 76 77.48 24.96 59.41
N ASP A 77 77.08 26.11 59.97
CA ASP A 77 75.89 26.85 59.57
C ASP A 77 76.09 27.68 58.29
N LEU A 78 77.31 27.72 57.75
CA LEU A 78 77.58 28.42 56.50
C LEU A 78 76.87 27.73 55.34
N ASP A 79 75.92 28.45 54.76
CA ASP A 79 75.26 28.08 53.52
C ASP A 79 76.17 28.37 52.33
N ALA A 80 76.67 27.30 51.70
CA ALA A 80 77.57 27.40 50.55
C ALA A 80 76.88 27.93 49.28
N THR A 81 75.54 27.97 49.23
CA THR A 81 74.77 28.47 48.06
C THR A 81 74.70 30.00 48.02
N THR A 82 74.69 30.65 49.18
CA THR A 82 74.52 32.10 49.34
C THR A 82 75.84 32.87 49.52
N LEU A 83 76.99 32.20 49.31
CA LEU A 83 78.31 32.81 49.43
C LEU A 83 78.58 33.86 48.34
N PRO A 84 78.95 35.11 48.72
CA PRO A 84 79.31 36.15 47.76
C PRO A 84 80.60 35.82 47.00
N THR A 85 80.61 36.09 45.69
CA THR A 85 81.75 35.86 44.78
C THR A 85 83.03 36.57 45.25
N GLU A 86 82.90 37.70 45.96
CA GLU A 86 84.03 38.45 46.54
C GLU A 86 84.83 37.67 47.60
N ARG A 87 84.15 36.84 48.42
CA ARG A 87 84.83 36.04 49.46
C ARG A 87 85.61 34.89 48.82
N LEU A 88 85.04 34.28 47.79
CA LEU A 88 85.67 33.21 47.03
C LEU A 88 86.92 33.72 46.30
N ALA A 89 86.82 34.85 45.58
CA ALA A 89 87.95 35.45 44.87
C ALA A 89 89.16 35.72 45.78
N ARG A 90 88.92 36.04 47.05
CA ARG A 90 89.96 36.29 48.05
C ARG A 90 90.49 35.04 48.73
N ALA A 91 89.66 34.00 48.84
CA ALA A 91 90.07 32.71 49.41
C ALA A 91 90.82 31.84 48.40
N ARG A 92 90.49 31.93 47.10
CA ARG A 92 91.13 31.21 45.99
C ARG A 92 92.67 31.16 46.03
N PRO A 93 93.38 32.30 46.10
CA PRO A 93 94.86 32.28 46.10
C PRO A 93 95.45 31.60 47.35
N LEU A 94 94.66 31.41 48.41
CA LEU A 94 95.07 30.71 49.63
C LEU A 94 94.70 29.23 49.59
N THR A 95 93.61 28.86 48.89
CA THR A 95 93.12 27.48 48.78
C THR A 95 93.71 26.69 47.61
N GLU A 96 94.27 27.39 46.61
CA GLU A 96 94.89 26.81 45.41
C GLU A 96 96.42 26.80 45.47
N ALA A 97 97.02 27.26 46.58
CA ALA A 97 98.46 27.19 46.77
C ALA A 97 98.95 25.73 46.84
N ALA A 98 100.09 25.43 46.21
CA ALA A 98 100.62 24.06 46.09
C ALA A 98 100.96 23.40 47.44
N ASP A 99 101.17 24.20 48.50
CA ASP A 99 101.43 23.78 49.87
C ASP A 99 100.15 23.72 50.74
N PHE A 100 98.97 23.81 50.13
CA PHE A 100 97.65 23.83 50.77
C PHE A 100 96.83 22.56 50.47
N ASP A 101 97.48 21.40 50.49
CA ASP A 101 96.77 20.12 50.41
C ASP A 101 96.31 19.66 51.80
N PRO A 102 95.02 19.33 52.00
CA PRO A 102 94.50 18.87 53.29
C PRO A 102 95.27 17.69 53.90
N ASP A 103 95.86 16.81 53.09
CA ASP A 103 96.57 15.63 53.57
C ASP A 103 98.01 15.96 54.01
N ASP A 104 98.64 16.96 53.38
CA ASP A 104 99.93 17.50 53.82
C ASP A 104 99.79 18.40 55.06
N VAL A 105 98.69 19.14 55.17
CA VAL A 105 98.36 19.95 56.36
C VAL A 105 98.12 19.03 57.57
N ALA A 106 97.53 17.84 57.36
CA ALA A 106 97.22 16.89 58.43
C ALA A 106 98.47 16.40 59.18
N ARG A 107 99.63 16.33 58.51
CA ARG A 107 100.92 15.99 59.13
C ARG A 107 101.41 17.02 60.15
N ARG A 108 100.89 18.25 60.10
CA ARG A 108 101.27 19.37 60.98
C ARG A 108 100.17 19.75 61.95
N SER A 109 98.91 19.64 61.56
CA SER A 109 97.75 19.84 62.44
C SER A 109 96.49 19.22 61.82
N PHE A 110 95.86 18.32 62.56
CA PHE A 110 94.57 17.72 62.19
C PHE A 110 93.47 18.78 62.04
N ALA A 111 93.46 19.76 62.95
CA ALA A 111 92.50 20.86 62.96
C ALA A 111 92.59 21.75 61.71
N ALA A 112 93.83 22.08 61.30
CA ALA A 112 94.06 22.88 60.10
C ALA A 112 93.71 22.12 58.80
N ALA A 113 93.85 20.78 58.80
CA ALA A 113 93.51 19.94 57.65
C ALA A 113 92.00 19.87 57.38
N ALA A 114 91.18 19.71 58.43
CA ALA A 114 89.72 19.73 58.29
C ALA A 114 89.24 21.08 57.74
N MET A 115 89.84 22.18 58.21
CA MET A 115 89.56 23.53 57.72
C MET A 115 89.99 23.74 56.26
N ALA A 116 91.15 23.22 55.87
CA ALA A 116 91.61 23.27 54.49
C ALA A 116 90.69 22.48 53.53
N ARG A 117 90.24 21.28 53.95
CA ARG A 117 89.31 20.44 53.18
C ARG A 117 87.95 21.12 53.00
N TRP A 118 87.44 21.75 54.05
CA TRP A 118 86.22 22.53 54.01
C TRP A 118 86.32 23.75 53.09
N CYS A 119 87.40 24.52 53.19
CA CYS A 119 87.61 25.68 52.32
C CYS A 119 87.62 25.30 50.82
N ARG A 120 88.32 24.22 50.45
CA ARG A 120 88.37 23.74 49.04
C ARG A 120 87.01 23.27 48.55
N ALA A 121 86.28 22.49 49.35
CA ALA A 121 84.98 21.95 48.96
C ALA A 121 83.90 23.04 48.79
N VAL A 122 83.91 24.06 49.66
CA VAL A 122 82.99 25.21 49.58
C VAL A 122 83.22 26.04 48.31
N VAL A 123 84.49 26.27 47.93
CA VAL A 123 84.83 26.99 46.69
C VAL A 123 84.38 26.20 45.45
N HIS A 124 84.68 24.90 45.40
CA HIS A 124 84.32 24.03 44.27
C HIS A 124 82.79 23.88 44.09
N TYR A 125 82.04 23.78 45.20
CA TYR A 125 80.58 23.71 45.17
C TYR A 125 79.93 24.95 44.55
N ARG A 126 80.44 26.13 44.90
CA ARG A 126 79.86 27.40 44.46
C ARG A 126 80.12 27.69 42.98
N ASP A 127 81.25 27.23 42.43
CA ASP A 127 81.54 27.30 41.00
C ASP A 127 80.55 26.43 40.19
N ALA A 128 80.37 25.17 40.61
CA ALA A 128 79.42 24.25 39.97
C ALA A 128 77.94 24.70 40.09
N PHE A 129 77.58 25.47 41.12
CA PHE A 129 76.23 26.03 41.29
C PHE A 129 75.96 27.19 40.33
N THR A 130 76.98 28.03 40.06
CA THR A 130 76.87 29.20 39.18
C THR A 130 76.60 28.80 37.73
N GLU A 131 77.18 27.70 37.27
CA GLU A 131 76.94 27.15 35.92
C GLU A 131 75.57 26.48 35.79
N ALA A 132 75.06 25.88 36.87
CA ALA A 132 73.80 25.13 36.87
C ALA A 132 72.55 26.02 36.98
N GLU A 133 72.66 27.21 37.58
CA GLU A 133 71.53 28.14 37.78
C GLU A 133 70.75 28.50 36.49
N PRO A 134 71.38 28.92 35.38
CA PRO A 134 70.64 29.25 34.15
C PRO A 134 69.96 28.04 33.52
N LEU A 135 70.59 26.86 33.60
CA LEU A 135 70.03 25.61 33.07
C LEU A 135 68.83 25.15 33.90
N MET A 136 68.87 25.32 35.23
CA MET A 136 67.74 25.02 36.10
C MET A 136 66.57 25.98 35.86
N ARG A 137 66.83 27.27 35.59
CA ARG A 137 65.79 28.23 35.18
C ARG A 137 65.15 27.84 33.84
N GLN A 138 65.95 27.50 32.83
CA GLN A 138 65.45 27.08 31.52
C GLN A 138 64.64 25.78 31.60
N LEU A 139 65.08 24.82 32.43
CA LEU A 139 64.34 23.59 32.68
C LEU A 139 62.97 23.90 33.32
N ALA A 140 62.95 24.75 34.35
CA ALA A 140 61.70 25.13 35.02
C ALA A 140 60.73 25.85 34.07
N GLU A 141 61.23 26.72 33.18
CA GLU A 141 60.42 27.41 32.17
C GLU A 141 59.88 26.44 31.10
N ALA A 142 60.71 25.52 30.62
CA ALA A 142 60.30 24.49 29.67
C ALA A 142 59.28 23.51 30.28
N GLU A 143 59.47 23.11 31.54
CA GLU A 143 58.53 22.28 32.30
C GLU A 143 57.20 23.00 32.53
N ALA A 144 57.22 24.30 32.85
CA ALA A 144 56.02 25.11 32.99
C ALA A 144 55.25 25.24 31.66
N SER A 145 55.96 25.47 30.56
CA SER A 145 55.38 25.56 29.20
C SER A 145 54.79 24.22 28.75
N ARG A 146 55.51 23.11 28.97
CA ARG A 146 55.00 21.76 28.71
C ARG A 146 53.76 21.46 29.54
N ALA A 147 53.76 21.79 30.83
CA ALA A 147 52.60 21.59 31.70
C ALA A 147 51.39 22.43 31.28
N ALA A 148 51.59 23.60 30.66
CA ALA A 148 50.52 24.40 30.09
C ALA A 148 49.98 23.76 28.79
N ALA A 149 50.86 23.34 27.88
CA ALA A 149 50.48 22.66 26.64
C ALA A 149 49.75 21.32 26.91
N ASP A 150 50.21 20.55 27.91
CA ASP A 150 49.57 19.30 28.32
C ASP A 150 48.15 19.55 28.88
N ARG A 151 47.95 20.66 29.62
CA ARG A 151 46.63 21.10 30.11
C ARG A 151 45.70 21.49 28.95
N ASP A 152 46.20 22.26 27.99
CA ASP A 152 45.42 22.69 26.82
C ASP A 152 45.06 21.50 25.91
N ALA A 153 46.00 20.56 25.72
CA ALA A 153 45.76 19.33 24.97
C ALA A 153 44.70 18.47 25.66
N ALA A 154 44.77 18.29 26.99
CA ALA A 154 43.77 17.56 27.75
C ALA A 154 42.38 18.22 27.66
N ALA A 155 42.30 19.55 27.75
CA ALA A 155 41.05 20.30 27.60
C ALA A 155 40.46 20.16 26.18
N ALA A 156 41.30 20.21 25.14
CA ALA A 156 40.88 20.02 23.76
C ALA A 156 40.40 18.59 23.49
N GLN A 157 41.10 17.58 24.02
CA GLN A 157 40.71 16.17 23.94
C GLN A 157 39.38 15.92 24.66
N GLY A 158 39.16 16.55 25.83
CA GLY A 158 37.88 16.50 26.54
C GLY A 158 36.72 17.04 25.71
N ARG A 159 36.88 18.23 25.10
CA ARG A 159 35.87 18.81 24.21
C ARG A 159 35.60 17.95 22.97
N ALA A 160 36.65 17.35 22.40
CA ALA A 160 36.51 16.46 21.25
C ALA A 160 35.75 15.17 21.62
N ALA A 161 36.02 14.60 22.79
CA ALA A 161 35.32 13.43 23.30
C ALA A 161 33.83 13.71 23.57
N GLU A 162 33.52 14.86 24.17
CA GLU A 162 32.13 15.29 24.40
C GLU A 162 31.38 15.53 23.08
N ALA A 163 32.02 16.20 22.12
CA ALA A 163 31.46 16.39 20.79
C ALA A 163 31.22 15.05 20.06
N ALA A 164 32.16 14.11 20.16
CA ALA A 164 32.03 12.77 19.59
C ALA A 164 30.88 11.98 20.24
N ALA A 165 30.73 12.07 21.57
CA ALA A 165 29.62 11.46 22.30
C ALA A 165 28.27 12.01 21.84
N ARG A 166 28.14 13.34 21.73
CA ARG A 166 26.93 13.99 21.20
C ARG A 166 26.62 13.62 19.75
N VAL A 167 27.64 13.51 18.90
CA VAL A 167 27.47 13.05 17.51
C VAL A 167 26.99 11.59 17.48
N ASN A 168 27.51 10.74 18.36
CA ASN A 168 27.07 9.35 18.43
C ASN A 168 25.63 9.22 18.94
N GLU A 169 25.26 9.96 19.97
CA GLU A 169 23.89 10.01 20.50
C GLU A 169 22.89 10.47 19.43
N THR A 170 23.17 11.60 18.78
CA THR A 170 22.32 12.12 17.70
C THR A 170 22.25 11.19 16.49
N ARG A 171 23.33 10.44 16.17
CA ARG A 171 23.28 9.38 15.14
C ARG A 171 22.37 8.23 15.53
N ILE A 172 22.40 7.80 16.79
CA ILE A 172 21.51 6.74 17.30
C ILE A 172 20.05 7.21 17.25
N ASP A 173 19.76 8.44 17.70
CA ASP A 173 18.41 8.98 17.67
C ASP A 173 17.91 9.20 16.24
N PHE A 174 18.77 9.68 15.34
CA PHE A 174 18.43 9.79 13.91
C PHE A 174 18.12 8.42 13.29
N ALA A 175 18.92 7.40 13.59
CA ALA A 175 18.67 6.04 13.12
C ALA A 175 17.34 5.49 13.66
N ARG A 176 17.06 5.71 14.95
CA ARG A 176 15.79 5.31 15.58
C ARG A 176 14.58 6.02 14.95
N ALA A 177 14.67 7.34 14.78
CA ALA A 177 13.62 8.14 14.17
C ALA A 177 13.39 7.75 12.69
N THR A 178 14.45 7.48 11.94
CA THR A 178 14.35 7.03 10.54
C THR A 178 13.70 5.65 10.45
N ALA A 179 14.06 4.72 11.35
CA ALA A 179 13.43 3.40 11.41
C ALA A 179 11.94 3.48 11.78
N SER A 180 11.59 4.31 12.77
CA SER A 180 10.19 4.53 13.16
C SER A 180 9.37 5.17 12.03
N LYS A 181 9.94 6.16 11.32
CA LYS A 181 9.31 6.75 10.12
C LYS A 181 9.07 5.71 9.04
N ALA A 182 10.09 4.90 8.71
CA ALA A 182 9.97 3.87 7.68
C ALA A 182 8.90 2.82 8.05
N ALA A 183 8.80 2.42 9.32
CA ALA A 183 7.76 1.51 9.79
C ALA A 183 6.35 2.12 9.64
N ALA A 184 6.17 3.38 10.03
CA ALA A 184 4.89 4.08 9.87
C ALA A 184 4.51 4.29 8.40
N GLU A 185 5.46 4.59 7.51
CA GLU A 185 5.22 4.70 6.07
C GLU A 185 4.82 3.35 5.45
N ALA A 186 5.46 2.25 5.88
CA ALA A 186 5.09 0.90 5.44
C ALA A 186 3.68 0.50 5.90
N GLU A 187 3.33 0.79 7.16
CA GLU A 187 1.99 0.53 7.70
C GLU A 187 0.92 1.37 6.98
N ALA A 188 1.18 2.66 6.75
CA ALA A 188 0.31 3.53 5.98
C ALA A 188 0.13 3.04 4.53
N GLY A 189 1.20 2.54 3.90
CA GLY A 189 1.14 1.91 2.58
C GLY A 189 0.25 0.66 2.56
N ALA A 190 0.41 -0.22 3.54
CA ALA A 190 -0.40 -1.43 3.68
C ALA A 190 -1.89 -1.09 3.90
N LEU A 191 -2.21 -0.10 4.73
CA LEU A 191 -3.58 0.36 4.96
C LEU A 191 -4.19 0.99 3.71
N ARG A 192 -3.44 1.79 2.96
CA ARG A 192 -3.91 2.34 1.67
C ARG A 192 -4.26 1.24 0.68
N ALA A 193 -3.40 0.23 0.53
CA ALA A 193 -3.69 -0.90 -0.35
C ALA A 193 -4.97 -1.65 0.07
N LYS A 194 -5.19 -1.84 1.38
CA LYS A 194 -6.45 -2.42 1.90
C LYS A 194 -7.66 -1.54 1.60
N LEU A 195 -7.53 -0.21 1.74
CA LEU A 195 -8.60 0.74 1.41
C LEU A 195 -8.95 0.73 -0.08
N ASP A 196 -7.97 0.63 -0.97
CA ASP A 196 -8.20 0.56 -2.42
C ASP A 196 -8.99 -0.71 -2.79
N VAL A 197 -8.66 -1.84 -2.17
CA VAL A 197 -9.41 -3.10 -2.34
C VAL A 197 -10.83 -2.98 -1.79
N ALA A 198 -10.99 -2.40 -0.58
CA ALA A 198 -12.30 -2.17 0.02
C ALA A 198 -13.18 -1.26 -0.85
N ALA A 199 -12.61 -0.18 -1.39
CA ALA A 199 -13.32 0.75 -2.26
C ALA A 199 -13.82 0.07 -3.54
N ARG A 200 -12.98 -0.76 -4.18
CA ARG A 200 -13.37 -1.55 -5.35
C ARG A 200 -14.48 -2.56 -5.04
N LEU A 201 -14.38 -3.22 -3.89
CA LEU A 201 -15.39 -4.19 -3.44
C LEU A 201 -16.74 -3.52 -3.20
N VAL A 202 -16.75 -2.40 -2.49
CA VAL A 202 -17.97 -1.63 -2.20
C VAL A 202 -18.59 -1.09 -3.47
N ASP A 203 -17.80 -0.50 -4.38
CA ASP A 203 -18.29 -0.01 -5.67
C ASP A 203 -18.91 -1.16 -6.49
N GLY A 204 -18.20 -2.29 -6.62
CA GLY A 204 -18.68 -3.49 -7.30
C GLY A 204 -19.99 -4.01 -6.72
N LEU A 205 -20.03 -4.31 -5.42
CA LEU A 205 -21.23 -4.83 -4.74
C LEU A 205 -22.39 -3.84 -4.75
N SER A 206 -22.13 -2.53 -4.70
CA SER A 206 -23.19 -1.51 -4.77
C SER A 206 -23.88 -1.50 -6.13
N GLY A 207 -23.11 -1.64 -7.22
CA GLY A 207 -23.64 -1.76 -8.58
C GLY A 207 -24.44 -3.07 -8.77
N GLU A 208 -23.94 -4.18 -8.23
CA GLU A 208 -24.64 -5.47 -8.22
C GLU A 208 -25.97 -5.38 -7.45
N ARG A 209 -25.96 -4.79 -6.24
CA ARG A 209 -27.16 -4.56 -5.42
C ARG A 209 -28.21 -3.74 -6.17
N GLN A 210 -27.81 -2.68 -6.87
CA GLN A 210 -28.74 -1.86 -7.66
C GLN A 210 -29.36 -2.68 -8.80
N ARG A 211 -28.55 -3.47 -9.53
CA ARG A 211 -29.03 -4.30 -10.64
C ARG A 211 -29.99 -5.38 -10.16
N TRP A 212 -29.65 -6.09 -9.10
CA TRP A 212 -30.52 -7.11 -8.51
C TRP A 212 -31.81 -6.49 -7.95
N GLY A 213 -31.71 -5.31 -7.34
CA GLY A 213 -32.87 -4.53 -6.88
C GLY A 213 -33.83 -4.18 -8.03
N GLN A 214 -33.31 -3.74 -9.18
CA GLN A 214 -34.12 -3.47 -10.38
C GLN A 214 -34.77 -4.75 -10.95
N ARG A 215 -34.03 -5.86 -10.99
CA ARG A 215 -34.56 -7.17 -11.42
C ARG A 215 -35.67 -7.65 -10.50
N LEU A 216 -35.51 -7.49 -9.20
CA LEU A 216 -36.51 -7.85 -8.19
C LEU A 216 -37.75 -6.97 -8.31
N ALA A 217 -37.60 -5.66 -8.49
CA ALA A 217 -38.72 -4.75 -8.73
C ALA A 217 -39.49 -5.14 -10.00
N THR A 218 -38.78 -5.46 -11.08
CA THR A 218 -39.37 -5.93 -12.34
C THR A 218 -40.10 -7.26 -12.15
N ALA A 219 -39.51 -8.21 -11.42
CA ALA A 219 -40.13 -9.49 -11.11
C ALA A 219 -41.39 -9.34 -10.24
N ARG A 220 -41.36 -8.46 -9.22
CA ARG A 220 -42.53 -8.12 -8.40
C ARG A 220 -43.65 -7.50 -9.24
N ALA A 221 -43.30 -6.56 -10.11
CA ALA A 221 -44.26 -5.93 -11.01
C ALA A 221 -44.83 -6.94 -12.04
N ARG A 222 -44.02 -7.91 -12.49
CA ARG A 222 -44.48 -9.01 -13.35
C ARG A 222 -45.43 -9.94 -12.58
N ARG A 223 -45.11 -10.29 -11.33
CA ARG A 223 -45.95 -11.15 -10.46
C ARG A 223 -47.39 -10.64 -10.37
N GLN A 224 -47.59 -9.33 -10.26
CA GLN A 224 -48.92 -8.71 -10.21
C GLN A 224 -49.71 -8.87 -11.53
N ARG A 225 -49.02 -9.01 -12.67
CA ARG A 225 -49.61 -9.09 -14.01
C ARG A 225 -49.75 -10.51 -14.54
N VAL A 226 -49.15 -11.51 -13.87
CA VAL A 226 -49.16 -12.92 -14.31
C VAL A 226 -50.56 -13.44 -14.56
N ALA A 227 -51.54 -13.09 -13.72
CA ALA A 227 -52.91 -13.57 -13.89
C ALA A 227 -53.54 -13.07 -15.20
N GLY A 228 -53.41 -11.77 -15.50
CA GLY A 228 -53.91 -11.18 -16.75
C GLY A 228 -53.15 -11.70 -17.97
N ASP A 229 -51.82 -11.72 -17.91
CA ASP A 229 -50.97 -12.21 -19.00
C ASP A 229 -51.26 -13.69 -19.32
N SER A 230 -51.46 -14.51 -18.29
CA SER A 230 -51.80 -15.93 -18.44
C SER A 230 -53.20 -16.13 -19.02
N ALA A 231 -54.17 -15.28 -18.64
CA ALA A 231 -55.51 -15.31 -19.20
C ALA A 231 -55.51 -14.96 -20.70
N LEU A 232 -54.73 -13.95 -21.10
CA LEU A 232 -54.53 -13.59 -22.51
C LEU A 232 -53.89 -14.71 -23.31
N ALA A 233 -52.81 -15.31 -22.78
CA ALA A 233 -52.13 -16.44 -23.40
C ALA A 233 -53.07 -17.64 -23.60
N ALA A 234 -53.81 -18.00 -22.55
CA ALA A 234 -54.78 -19.11 -22.60
C ALA A 234 -55.92 -18.84 -23.59
N ALA A 235 -56.45 -17.62 -23.62
CA ALA A 235 -57.49 -17.22 -24.56
C ALA A 235 -56.99 -17.30 -26.02
N PHE A 236 -55.76 -16.83 -26.27
CA PHE A 236 -55.16 -16.86 -27.60
C PHE A 236 -54.98 -18.27 -28.13
N VAL A 237 -54.39 -19.18 -27.33
CA VAL A 237 -54.18 -20.58 -27.75
C VAL A 237 -55.50 -21.31 -27.97
N THR A 238 -56.54 -20.98 -27.19
CA THR A 238 -57.82 -21.70 -27.23
C THR A 238 -58.73 -21.24 -28.36
N TYR A 239 -58.80 -19.94 -28.62
CA TYR A 239 -59.82 -19.36 -29.51
C TYR A 239 -59.27 -18.75 -30.80
N SER A 240 -57.99 -18.37 -30.84
CA SER A 240 -57.43 -17.68 -32.02
C SER A 240 -57.03 -18.60 -33.15
N GLY A 241 -56.91 -19.91 -32.92
CA GLY A 241 -56.42 -20.88 -33.91
C GLY A 241 -57.13 -20.78 -35.28
N PRO A 242 -58.47 -20.86 -35.33
CA PRO A 242 -59.21 -20.85 -36.61
C PRO A 242 -59.33 -19.46 -37.26
N LEU A 243 -58.87 -18.40 -36.59
CA LEU A 243 -59.11 -17.02 -37.02
C LEU A 243 -57.95 -16.50 -37.88
N PRO A 244 -58.24 -15.73 -38.94
CA PRO A 244 -57.20 -15.06 -39.72
C PRO A 244 -56.51 -13.97 -38.89
N SER A 245 -55.27 -13.63 -39.27
CA SER A 245 -54.41 -12.68 -38.54
C SER A 245 -55.10 -11.37 -38.14
N ARG A 246 -55.84 -10.72 -39.05
CA ARG A 246 -56.58 -9.47 -38.75
C ARG A 246 -57.61 -9.65 -37.63
N ALA A 247 -58.35 -10.76 -37.64
CA ALA A 247 -59.35 -11.06 -36.62
C ALA A 247 -58.69 -11.40 -35.28
N ARG A 248 -57.53 -12.09 -35.29
CA ARG A 248 -56.73 -12.32 -34.09
C ARG A 248 -56.28 -11.01 -33.45
N SER A 249 -55.75 -10.07 -34.25
CA SER A 249 -55.33 -8.76 -33.74
C SER A 249 -56.51 -7.93 -33.20
N GLU A 250 -57.66 -7.94 -33.89
CA GLU A 250 -58.85 -7.24 -33.40
C GLU A 250 -59.36 -7.85 -32.08
N LEU A 251 -59.43 -9.18 -31.99
CA LEU A 251 -59.85 -9.88 -30.78
C LEU A 251 -58.87 -9.65 -29.61
N TRP A 252 -57.57 -9.63 -29.88
CA TRP A 252 -56.53 -9.34 -28.90
C TRP A 252 -56.65 -7.92 -28.33
N HIS A 253 -56.67 -6.91 -29.19
CA HIS A 253 -56.62 -5.51 -28.75
C HIS A 253 -57.99 -4.97 -28.31
N ARG A 254 -59.05 -5.18 -29.09
CA ARG A 254 -60.39 -4.63 -28.83
C ARG A 254 -61.28 -5.56 -28.01
N GLY A 255 -61.00 -6.86 -28.05
CA GLY A 255 -61.69 -7.86 -27.24
C GLY A 255 -61.04 -8.01 -25.87
N TRP A 256 -60.00 -8.83 -25.77
CA TRP A 256 -59.46 -9.29 -24.49
C TRP A 256 -58.70 -8.21 -23.71
N CYS A 257 -57.78 -7.48 -24.34
CA CYS A 257 -57.04 -6.40 -23.65
C CYS A 257 -57.99 -5.31 -23.12
N ALA A 258 -58.97 -4.91 -23.93
CA ALA A 258 -59.98 -3.93 -23.53
C ALA A 258 -60.87 -4.46 -22.38
N ASP A 259 -61.20 -5.76 -22.39
CA ASP A 259 -62.02 -6.37 -21.33
C ASP A 259 -61.26 -6.50 -20.01
N LEU A 260 -60.00 -6.91 -20.03
CA LEU A 260 -59.15 -6.93 -18.83
C LEU A 260 -58.99 -5.52 -18.23
N SER A 261 -58.82 -4.51 -19.09
CA SER A 261 -58.78 -3.11 -18.67
C SER A 261 -60.08 -2.68 -18.00
N ARG A 262 -61.25 -3.00 -18.58
CA ARG A 262 -62.56 -2.69 -17.98
C ARG A 262 -62.78 -3.38 -16.63
N ARG A 263 -62.25 -4.59 -16.47
CA ARG A 263 -62.37 -5.39 -15.24
C ARG A 263 -61.34 -5.02 -14.17
N GLY A 264 -60.40 -4.12 -14.46
CA GLY A 264 -59.33 -3.76 -13.53
C GLY A 264 -58.33 -4.89 -13.26
N ILE A 265 -58.21 -5.86 -14.18
CA ILE A 265 -57.25 -6.95 -14.05
C ILE A 265 -55.91 -6.46 -14.58
N ALA A 266 -54.87 -6.50 -13.75
CA ALA A 266 -53.53 -6.09 -14.16
C ALA A 266 -52.97 -7.04 -15.23
N TYR A 267 -52.46 -6.46 -16.31
CA TYR A 267 -51.78 -7.17 -17.39
C TYR A 267 -50.68 -6.27 -17.98
N SER A 268 -49.81 -6.85 -18.80
CA SER A 268 -48.73 -6.15 -19.47
C SER A 268 -49.25 -5.36 -20.69
N VAL A 269 -49.33 -4.04 -20.56
CA VAL A 269 -49.80 -3.15 -21.64
C VAL A 269 -48.84 -3.20 -22.83
N GLY A 270 -49.39 -3.37 -24.03
CA GLY A 270 -48.62 -3.46 -25.27
C GLY A 270 -48.01 -4.85 -25.54
N MET A 271 -48.28 -5.83 -24.68
CA MET A 271 -47.84 -7.22 -24.88
C MET A 271 -48.41 -7.80 -26.18
N THR A 272 -47.54 -8.47 -26.94
CA THR A 272 -47.91 -9.22 -28.13
C THR A 272 -48.33 -10.65 -27.77
N PRO A 273 -49.13 -11.34 -28.63
CA PRO A 273 -49.47 -12.74 -28.39
C PRO A 273 -48.25 -13.65 -28.24
N MET A 274 -47.19 -13.40 -29.00
CA MET A 274 -45.94 -14.18 -28.96
C MET A 274 -45.23 -14.05 -27.61
N GLU A 275 -45.16 -12.83 -27.05
CA GLU A 275 -44.60 -12.57 -25.73
C GLU A 275 -45.43 -13.21 -24.62
N ALA A 276 -46.76 -13.17 -24.74
CA ALA A 276 -47.66 -13.81 -23.78
C ALA A 276 -47.49 -15.33 -23.73
N LEU A 277 -47.19 -15.96 -24.88
CA LEU A 277 -46.89 -17.39 -24.99
C LEU A 277 -45.46 -17.75 -24.64
N GLY A 278 -44.62 -16.78 -24.28
CA GLY A 278 -43.22 -17.01 -23.93
C GLY A 278 -42.37 -17.49 -25.10
N VAL A 279 -42.77 -17.20 -26.35
CA VAL A 279 -41.99 -17.58 -27.53
C VAL A 279 -40.74 -16.71 -27.62
N GLY A 280 -39.58 -17.34 -27.43
CA GLY A 280 -38.27 -16.69 -27.49
C GLY A 280 -37.71 -16.59 -28.91
N SER A 281 -36.64 -15.81 -29.08
CA SER A 281 -35.91 -15.70 -30.35
C SER A 281 -35.38 -17.03 -30.86
N ASP A 282 -35.03 -17.95 -29.96
CA ASP A 282 -34.45 -19.25 -30.31
C ASP A 282 -35.49 -20.19 -30.91
N GLU A 283 -36.72 -20.19 -30.38
CA GLU A 283 -37.83 -20.93 -30.96
C GLU A 283 -38.17 -20.41 -32.36
N VAL A 284 -38.23 -19.08 -32.53
CA VAL A 284 -38.46 -18.44 -33.83
C VAL A 284 -37.36 -18.79 -34.83
N ALA A 285 -36.09 -18.77 -34.40
CA ALA A 285 -34.96 -19.13 -35.25
C ALA A 285 -34.99 -20.60 -35.67
N ARG A 286 -35.40 -21.51 -34.77
CA ARG A 286 -35.61 -22.92 -35.09
C ARG A 286 -36.71 -23.11 -36.13
N TRP A 287 -37.87 -22.47 -35.94
CA TRP A 287 -38.96 -22.57 -36.91
C TRP A 287 -38.56 -22.01 -38.27
N ALA A 288 -37.82 -20.90 -38.30
CA ALA A 288 -37.29 -20.35 -39.53
C ALA A 288 -36.32 -21.32 -40.24
N ALA A 289 -35.47 -22.03 -39.49
CA ALA A 289 -34.60 -23.07 -40.02
C ALA A 289 -35.38 -24.28 -40.57
N ASP A 290 -36.52 -24.60 -39.95
CA ASP A 290 -37.45 -25.64 -40.40
C ASP A 290 -38.32 -25.20 -41.60
N GLY A 291 -38.15 -23.95 -42.08
CA GLY A 291 -38.81 -23.41 -43.26
C GLY A 291 -40.11 -22.66 -42.99
N LEU A 292 -40.43 -22.34 -41.73
CA LEU A 292 -41.56 -21.48 -41.40
C LEU A 292 -41.26 -20.04 -41.85
N PRO A 293 -42.19 -19.37 -42.57
CA PRO A 293 -41.98 -17.98 -42.95
C PRO A 293 -41.95 -17.07 -41.70
N ALA A 294 -41.18 -15.97 -41.78
CA ALA A 294 -40.97 -15.05 -40.67
C ALA A 294 -42.12 -14.04 -40.47
N ASP A 295 -43.32 -14.31 -41.01
CA ASP A 295 -44.47 -13.43 -40.87
C ASP A 295 -45.19 -13.66 -39.54
N THR A 296 -45.83 -12.59 -39.04
CA THR A 296 -46.55 -12.63 -37.76
C THR A 296 -47.65 -13.69 -37.73
N ALA A 297 -48.32 -13.96 -38.86
CA ALA A 297 -49.44 -14.88 -38.89
C ALA A 297 -48.99 -16.34 -38.78
N ALA A 298 -47.93 -16.72 -39.51
CA ALA A 298 -47.32 -18.04 -39.43
C ALA A 298 -46.65 -18.28 -38.08
N LEU A 299 -45.97 -17.28 -37.51
CA LEU A 299 -45.35 -17.39 -36.18
C LEU A 299 -46.40 -17.59 -35.08
N GLU A 300 -47.50 -16.83 -35.11
CA GLU A 300 -48.63 -17.01 -34.18
C GLU A 300 -49.28 -18.39 -34.34
N ALA A 301 -49.47 -18.86 -35.58
CA ALA A 301 -50.03 -20.19 -35.85
C ALA A 301 -49.12 -21.31 -35.35
N ALA A 302 -47.82 -21.21 -35.61
CA ALA A 302 -46.82 -22.15 -35.11
C ALA A 302 -46.78 -22.18 -33.57
N ALA A 303 -46.85 -21.01 -32.93
CA ALA A 303 -46.93 -20.92 -31.48
C ALA A 303 -48.19 -21.61 -30.92
N ILE A 304 -49.35 -21.43 -31.55
CA ILE A 304 -50.58 -22.14 -31.15
C ILE A 304 -50.40 -23.66 -31.28
N VAL A 305 -49.83 -24.14 -32.39
CA VAL A 305 -49.58 -25.58 -32.60
C VAL A 305 -48.61 -26.12 -31.54
N ASP A 306 -47.49 -25.45 -31.30
CA ASP A 306 -46.50 -25.90 -30.32
C ASP A 306 -47.08 -25.97 -28.90
N ARG A 307 -47.75 -24.90 -28.46
CA ARG A 307 -48.34 -24.83 -27.11
C ARG A 307 -49.52 -25.80 -26.94
N THR A 308 -50.33 -26.02 -27.97
CA THR A 308 -51.41 -27.04 -27.92
C THR A 308 -50.86 -28.47 -27.85
N LEU A 309 -49.81 -28.77 -28.60
CA LEU A 309 -49.14 -30.09 -28.56
C LEU A 309 -48.41 -30.33 -27.24
N ALA A 310 -47.79 -29.30 -26.65
CA ALA A 310 -47.19 -29.35 -25.33
C ALA A 310 -48.24 -29.60 -24.23
N ARG A 311 -49.35 -28.86 -24.23
CA ARG A 311 -50.48 -29.10 -23.30
C ARG A 311 -51.01 -30.54 -23.40
N ALA A 312 -51.11 -31.08 -24.62
CA ALA A 312 -51.53 -32.46 -24.84
C ALA A 312 -50.50 -33.49 -24.33
N ALA A 313 -49.22 -33.12 -24.25
CA ALA A 313 -48.18 -33.94 -23.64
C ALA A 313 -48.33 -33.98 -22.12
N ASP A 314 -48.48 -32.81 -21.48
CA ASP A 314 -48.51 -32.67 -20.03
C ASP A 314 -49.76 -33.30 -19.41
N THR A 315 -50.92 -33.12 -20.04
CA THR A 315 -52.16 -33.79 -19.63
C THR A 315 -52.06 -35.32 -19.67
N ARG A 316 -51.33 -35.87 -20.66
CA ARG A 316 -51.07 -37.33 -20.75
C ARG A 316 -50.05 -37.81 -19.71
N ALA A 317 -49.05 -36.98 -19.39
CA ALA A 317 -48.07 -37.26 -18.36
C ALA A 317 -48.64 -37.14 -16.93
N ALA A 318 -49.54 -36.19 -16.67
CA ALA A 318 -50.23 -36.09 -15.38
C ALA A 318 -51.22 -37.25 -15.16
N SER A 319 -51.77 -37.81 -16.25
CA SER A 319 -52.68 -38.97 -16.22
C SER A 319 -51.96 -40.33 -16.15
N LEU A 320 -50.66 -40.37 -15.79
CA LEU A 320 -49.79 -41.56 -15.77
C LEU A 320 -50.47 -42.78 -15.10
N ALA A 321 -50.73 -43.83 -15.89
CA ALA A 321 -50.68 -45.26 -15.52
C ALA A 321 -51.50 -46.16 -16.48
N ARG A 322 -52.43 -45.61 -17.26
CA ARG A 322 -53.20 -46.42 -18.21
C ARG A 322 -52.64 -46.21 -19.61
N LEU A 323 -51.92 -47.23 -20.08
CA LEU A 323 -51.51 -47.40 -21.47
C LEU A 323 -52.65 -46.91 -22.39
N PHE A 324 -52.48 -45.74 -23.02
CA PHE A 324 -53.43 -45.24 -23.99
C PHE A 324 -53.41 -46.18 -25.18
N SER A 325 -54.32 -47.15 -25.17
CA SER A 325 -54.48 -48.11 -26.23
C SER A 325 -55.63 -47.65 -27.12
N VAL A 326 -55.34 -47.39 -28.39
CA VAL A 326 -56.36 -47.04 -29.38
C VAL A 326 -56.68 -48.29 -30.18
N ARG A 327 -57.97 -48.58 -30.33
CA ARG A 327 -58.43 -49.63 -31.24
C ARG A 327 -58.60 -49.02 -32.63
N VAL A 328 -57.83 -49.49 -33.60
CA VAL A 328 -57.95 -49.09 -35.00
C VAL A 328 -58.70 -50.21 -35.74
N GLY A 329 -59.96 -49.96 -36.11
CA GLY A 329 -60.82 -50.96 -36.77
C GLY A 329 -61.19 -52.16 -35.86
N PRO A 330 -61.51 -53.34 -36.43
CA PRO A 330 -61.91 -54.52 -35.66
C PRO A 330 -60.75 -55.26 -34.96
N GLY A 331 -59.51 -54.76 -35.03
CA GLY A 331 -58.32 -55.41 -34.49
C GLY A 331 -58.10 -55.25 -32.97
N PRO A 332 -57.05 -55.88 -32.41
CA PRO A 332 -56.66 -55.71 -31.01
C PRO A 332 -56.20 -54.27 -30.73
N PRO A 333 -56.36 -53.77 -29.50
CA PRO A 333 -56.00 -52.40 -29.15
C PRO A 333 -54.47 -52.19 -29.23
N VAL A 334 -54.05 -51.15 -29.95
CA VAL A 334 -52.64 -50.81 -30.15
C VAL A 334 -52.21 -49.79 -29.11
N ARG A 335 -51.10 -50.07 -28.41
CA ARG A 335 -50.51 -49.12 -27.44
C ARG A 335 -49.88 -47.95 -28.18
N LEU A 336 -50.30 -46.74 -27.87
CA LEU A 336 -49.68 -45.53 -28.39
C LEU A 336 -48.43 -45.19 -27.59
N HIS A 337 -47.37 -44.77 -28.30
CA HIS A 337 -46.19 -44.19 -27.67
C HIS A 337 -46.56 -42.84 -27.02
N PRO A 338 -46.06 -42.50 -25.81
CA PRO A 338 -46.37 -41.24 -25.14
C PRO A 338 -46.03 -39.99 -25.97
N ALA A 339 -45.02 -40.09 -26.84
CA ALA A 339 -44.62 -39.02 -27.76
C ALA A 339 -45.46 -38.98 -29.07
N PHE A 340 -46.37 -39.93 -29.31
CA PHE A 340 -47.18 -39.93 -30.52
C PHE A 340 -48.10 -38.69 -30.58
N ARG A 341 -48.10 -38.00 -31.73
CA ARG A 341 -48.95 -36.85 -32.03
C ARG A 341 -49.59 -37.07 -33.41
N LEU A 342 -50.84 -36.66 -33.56
CA LEU A 342 -51.56 -36.69 -34.83
C LEU A 342 -51.84 -35.25 -35.26
N VAL A 343 -51.39 -34.88 -36.45
CA VAL A 343 -51.66 -33.59 -37.07
C VAL A 343 -52.43 -33.85 -38.36
N LEU A 344 -53.57 -33.19 -38.53
CA LEU A 344 -54.40 -33.30 -39.73
C LEU A 344 -54.21 -32.03 -40.56
N VAL A 345 -53.78 -32.19 -41.80
CA VAL A 345 -53.53 -31.07 -42.73
C VAL A 345 -54.57 -31.13 -43.85
N THR A 346 -55.17 -29.98 -44.17
CA THR A 346 -56.13 -29.83 -45.27
C THR A 346 -55.66 -28.72 -46.21
N ALA A 347 -55.79 -28.95 -47.52
CA ALA A 347 -55.51 -27.94 -48.54
C ALA A 347 -56.69 -26.97 -48.75
N SER A 348 -57.86 -27.27 -48.17
CA SER A 348 -59.02 -26.37 -48.24
C SER A 348 -58.83 -25.18 -47.29
N ALA A 349 -58.90 -23.97 -47.81
CA ALA A 349 -58.79 -22.73 -47.03
C ALA A 349 -60.01 -22.47 -46.11
N SER A 350 -61.10 -23.20 -46.30
CA SER A 350 -62.32 -23.07 -45.47
C SER A 350 -63.02 -24.42 -45.35
N PRO A 351 -62.48 -25.35 -44.54
CA PRO A 351 -63.10 -26.64 -44.33
C PRO A 351 -64.43 -26.46 -43.58
N GLN A 352 -65.50 -27.10 -44.05
CA GLN A 352 -66.77 -27.16 -43.33
C GLN A 352 -66.64 -28.17 -42.19
N LEU A 353 -66.34 -27.67 -41.00
CA LEU A 353 -66.21 -28.50 -39.79
C LEU A 353 -67.49 -28.39 -38.96
N SER A 354 -67.99 -29.52 -38.45
CA SER A 354 -69.11 -29.54 -37.51
C SER A 354 -68.68 -28.99 -36.15
N ALA A 355 -69.65 -28.53 -35.35
CA ALA A 355 -69.40 -28.06 -33.99
C ALA A 355 -68.70 -29.13 -33.13
N ASP A 356 -69.15 -30.38 -33.22
CA ASP A 356 -68.54 -31.52 -32.52
C ASP A 356 -67.05 -31.67 -32.89
N THR A 357 -66.71 -31.50 -34.16
CA THR A 357 -65.30 -31.58 -34.63
C THR A 357 -64.47 -30.44 -34.06
N LEU A 358 -65.01 -29.21 -34.02
CA LEU A 358 -64.34 -28.03 -33.45
C LEU A 358 -64.18 -28.09 -31.92
N THR A 359 -65.04 -28.83 -31.23
CA THR A 359 -64.85 -29.09 -29.79
C THR A 359 -63.78 -30.15 -29.52
N ALA A 360 -63.61 -31.12 -30.42
CA ALA A 360 -62.67 -32.22 -30.25
C ALA A 360 -61.26 -31.91 -30.81
N LEU A 361 -61.15 -31.05 -31.82
CA LEU A 361 -59.91 -30.73 -32.51
C LEU A 361 -59.56 -29.24 -32.38
N ALA A 362 -58.29 -28.95 -32.10
CA ALA A 362 -57.74 -27.61 -32.25
C ALA A 362 -57.45 -27.35 -33.73
N VAL A 363 -58.13 -26.36 -34.31
CA VAL A 363 -57.94 -25.95 -35.70
C VAL A 363 -57.07 -24.72 -35.73
N VAL A 364 -56.06 -24.70 -36.61
CA VAL A 364 -55.14 -23.59 -36.78
C VAL A 364 -55.10 -23.18 -38.24
N ASP A 365 -55.33 -21.89 -38.49
CA ASP A 365 -55.27 -21.30 -39.83
C ASP A 365 -53.82 -20.92 -40.19
N PHE A 366 -53.30 -21.57 -41.24
CA PHE A 366 -52.01 -21.28 -41.89
C PHE A 366 -52.19 -20.58 -43.25
N SER A 367 -53.39 -20.04 -43.54
CA SER A 367 -53.63 -19.33 -44.80
C SER A 367 -52.69 -18.13 -44.94
N ALA A 368 -51.98 -18.08 -46.07
CA ALA A 368 -51.05 -17.00 -46.34
C ALA A 368 -51.82 -15.71 -46.64
N SER A 369 -51.63 -14.68 -45.82
CA SER A 369 -52.16 -13.35 -46.12
C SER A 369 -51.29 -12.68 -47.21
N PRO A 370 -51.85 -11.76 -48.04
CA PRO A 370 -51.06 -11.00 -49.00
C PRO A 370 -49.88 -10.26 -48.36
N ALA A 371 -50.09 -9.74 -47.14
CA ALA A 371 -49.04 -9.11 -46.35
C ALA A 371 -47.95 -10.10 -45.91
N ALA A 372 -48.30 -11.35 -45.60
CA ALA A 372 -47.34 -12.40 -45.27
C ALA A 372 -46.48 -12.79 -46.47
N VAL A 373 -47.08 -12.85 -47.67
CA VAL A 373 -46.33 -13.12 -48.91
C VAL A 373 -45.40 -11.95 -49.26
N GLU A 374 -45.85 -10.71 -49.10
CA GLU A 374 -45.01 -9.51 -49.28
C GLU A 374 -43.84 -9.53 -48.30
N GLU A 375 -44.10 -9.84 -47.03
CA GLU A 375 -43.10 -9.93 -45.97
C GLU A 375 -42.06 -11.02 -46.23
N ALA A 376 -42.50 -12.21 -46.64
CA ALA A 376 -41.63 -13.32 -46.99
C ALA A 376 -40.77 -13.01 -48.24
N ALA A 377 -41.36 -12.37 -49.26
CA ALA A 377 -40.63 -11.93 -50.45
C ALA A 377 -39.60 -10.85 -50.09
N LEU A 378 -39.98 -9.88 -49.25
CA LEU A 378 -39.11 -8.81 -48.79
C LEU A 378 -37.94 -9.36 -47.98
N SER A 379 -38.19 -10.32 -47.08
CA SER A 379 -37.12 -11.01 -46.34
C SER A 379 -36.16 -11.73 -47.28
N ALA A 380 -36.66 -12.47 -48.27
CA ALA A 380 -35.82 -13.17 -49.24
C ALA A 380 -34.96 -12.21 -50.09
N VAL A 381 -35.53 -11.06 -50.48
CA VAL A 381 -34.80 -10.02 -51.22
C VAL A 381 -33.73 -9.37 -50.32
N VAL A 382 -34.06 -9.04 -49.07
CA VAL A 382 -33.08 -8.46 -48.12
C VAL A 382 -31.92 -9.43 -47.87
N SER A 383 -32.19 -10.74 -47.75
CA SER A 383 -31.13 -11.75 -47.62
C SER A 383 -30.21 -11.84 -48.84
N HIS A 384 -30.69 -11.48 -50.03
CA HIS A 384 -29.86 -11.43 -51.24
C HIS A 384 -29.12 -10.09 -51.43
N GLU A 385 -29.79 -8.97 -51.14
CA GLU A 385 -29.27 -7.61 -51.34
C GLU A 385 -28.31 -7.17 -50.22
N ALA A 386 -28.49 -7.66 -48.98
CA ALA A 386 -27.70 -7.27 -47.82
C ALA A 386 -27.22 -8.46 -46.95
N PRO A 387 -26.62 -9.52 -47.53
CA PRO A 387 -26.23 -10.73 -46.80
C PRO A 387 -25.21 -10.45 -45.69
N LEU A 388 -24.30 -9.49 -45.91
CA LEU A 388 -23.29 -9.11 -44.92
C LEU A 388 -23.91 -8.47 -43.67
N VAL A 389 -24.97 -7.68 -43.85
CA VAL A 389 -25.64 -6.98 -42.74
C VAL A 389 -26.46 -7.96 -41.92
N GLU A 390 -27.15 -8.91 -42.56
CA GLU A 390 -27.87 -9.99 -41.87
C GLU A 390 -26.92 -10.94 -41.13
N ALA A 391 -25.80 -11.31 -41.76
CA ALA A 391 -24.77 -12.11 -41.11
C ALA A 391 -24.16 -11.39 -39.89
N ALA A 392 -23.90 -10.09 -40.00
CA ALA A 392 -23.42 -9.26 -38.90
C ALA A 392 -24.44 -9.17 -37.75
N LEU A 393 -25.72 -8.95 -38.05
CA LEU A 393 -26.79 -8.93 -37.04
C LEU A 393 -26.94 -10.29 -36.35
N SER A 394 -26.92 -11.39 -37.11
CA SER A 394 -27.01 -12.75 -36.59
C SER A 394 -25.82 -13.07 -35.67
N ARG A 395 -24.61 -12.64 -36.04
CA ARG A 395 -23.42 -12.76 -35.18
C ARG A 395 -23.60 -11.96 -33.89
N LEU A 396 -23.99 -10.70 -33.98
CA LEU A 396 -24.18 -9.83 -32.80
C LEU A 396 -25.21 -10.40 -31.83
N ARG A 397 -26.33 -10.94 -32.33
CA ARG A 397 -27.36 -11.60 -31.51
C ARG A 397 -26.85 -12.85 -30.80
N ARG A 398 -26.03 -13.67 -31.47
CA ARG A 398 -25.38 -14.84 -30.83
C ARG A 398 -24.45 -14.40 -29.73
N GLU A 399 -23.57 -13.44 -30.01
CA GLU A 399 -22.65 -12.95 -28.98
C GLU A 399 -23.38 -12.25 -27.82
N GLU A 400 -24.52 -11.61 -28.07
CA GLU A 400 -25.40 -11.07 -27.03
C GLU A 400 -25.96 -12.19 -26.14
N SER A 401 -26.51 -13.25 -26.74
CA SER A 401 -27.00 -14.43 -26.03
C SER A 401 -25.90 -15.09 -25.19
N ASP A 402 -24.71 -15.29 -25.77
CA ASP A 402 -23.57 -15.89 -25.08
C ASP A 402 -23.13 -15.03 -23.88
N ARG A 403 -23.11 -13.70 -24.04
CA ARG A 403 -22.78 -12.76 -22.95
C ARG A 403 -23.83 -12.75 -21.85
N ILE A 404 -25.11 -12.85 -22.19
CA ILE A 404 -26.19 -12.98 -21.20
C ILE A 404 -26.01 -14.28 -20.41
N GLY A 405 -25.74 -15.41 -21.08
CA GLY A 405 -25.47 -16.69 -20.41
C GLY A 405 -24.23 -16.62 -19.51
N MET A 406 -23.15 -16.01 -19.98
CA MET A 406 -21.94 -15.79 -19.18
C MET A 406 -22.22 -14.92 -17.95
N LEU A 407 -22.98 -13.84 -18.10
CA LEU A 407 -23.35 -12.95 -16.99
C LEU A 407 -24.18 -13.68 -15.94
N GLN A 408 -25.14 -14.53 -16.36
CA GLN A 408 -25.92 -15.36 -15.44
C GLN A 408 -25.04 -16.37 -14.69
N ALA A 409 -24.08 -16.99 -15.37
CA ALA A 409 -23.14 -17.92 -14.74
C ALA A 409 -22.24 -17.22 -13.71
N LEU A 410 -21.70 -16.04 -14.05
CA LEU A 410 -20.90 -15.22 -13.13
C LEU A 410 -21.70 -14.75 -11.93
N GLU A 411 -22.95 -14.30 -12.14
CA GLU A 411 -23.85 -13.93 -11.05
C GLU A 411 -24.11 -15.09 -10.08
N ALA A 412 -24.34 -16.31 -10.60
CA ALA A 412 -24.53 -17.50 -9.76
C ALA A 412 -23.28 -17.78 -8.91
N ILE A 413 -22.09 -17.73 -9.52
CA ILE A 413 -20.81 -17.91 -8.80
C ILE A 413 -20.63 -16.84 -7.71
N LEU A 414 -20.97 -15.58 -8.00
CA LEU A 414 -20.88 -14.50 -7.02
C LEU A 414 -21.86 -14.72 -5.85
N LEU A 415 -23.11 -15.10 -6.13
CA LEU A 415 -24.11 -15.36 -5.11
C LEU A 415 -23.73 -16.54 -4.22
N ASP A 416 -23.24 -17.64 -4.81
CA ASP A 416 -22.76 -18.81 -4.06
C ASP A 416 -21.59 -18.45 -3.13
N ARG A 417 -20.67 -17.59 -3.59
CA ARG A 417 -19.54 -17.11 -2.78
C ARG A 417 -19.99 -16.19 -1.65
N LEU A 418 -20.87 -15.23 -1.93
CA LEU A 418 -21.41 -14.34 -0.92
C LEU A 418 -22.20 -15.12 0.14
N ALA A 419 -22.94 -16.16 -0.27
CA ALA A 419 -23.60 -17.07 0.65
C ALA A 419 -22.59 -17.87 1.50
N ALA A 420 -21.52 -18.40 0.88
CA ALA A 420 -20.47 -19.13 1.59
C ALA A 420 -19.71 -18.28 2.62
N LEU A 421 -19.61 -16.95 2.40
CA LEU A 421 -19.01 -16.00 3.33
C LEU A 421 -19.96 -15.58 4.48
N GLY A 422 -21.15 -16.18 4.58
CA GLY A 422 -22.06 -15.96 5.72
C GLY A 422 -22.93 -14.71 5.61
N LEU A 423 -22.93 -14.00 4.47
CA LEU A 423 -23.82 -12.84 4.24
C LEU A 423 -25.27 -13.25 3.93
N GLY A 424 -25.56 -14.55 3.80
CA GLY A 424 -26.89 -15.08 3.47
C GLY A 424 -27.92 -14.94 4.59
N ASP A 425 -27.50 -15.09 5.86
CA ASP A 425 -28.41 -15.11 7.01
C ASP A 425 -28.78 -13.70 7.52
N ALA A 426 -28.00 -12.66 7.16
CA ALA A 426 -28.28 -11.28 7.54
C ALA A 426 -29.48 -10.66 6.78
N ALA A 427 -29.95 -11.31 5.71
CA ALA A 427 -31.00 -10.77 4.85
C ALA A 427 -32.43 -11.11 5.30
N GLU A 428 -32.64 -12.11 6.17
CA GLU A 428 -33.99 -12.43 6.69
C GLU A 428 -34.48 -11.42 7.76
N GLU A 429 -33.59 -10.71 8.46
CA GLU A 429 -33.99 -9.68 9.43
C GLU A 429 -34.29 -8.31 8.80
N ALA A 430 -33.85 -8.07 7.56
CA ALA A 430 -34.20 -6.86 6.82
C ALA A 430 -35.59 -7.02 6.20
N GLY A 431 -36.61 -6.80 7.03
CA GLY A 431 -38.03 -6.91 6.69
C GLY A 431 -38.40 -6.31 5.31
N GLU A 432 -39.42 -6.90 4.69
CA GLU A 432 -39.98 -6.46 3.42
C GLU A 432 -40.11 -4.92 3.39
N PRO A 433 -39.45 -4.21 2.45
CA PRO A 433 -39.68 -2.79 2.31
C PRO A 433 -41.09 -2.62 1.76
N VAL A 434 -42.02 -2.32 2.65
CA VAL A 434 -43.32 -1.75 2.31
C VAL A 434 -43.03 -0.51 1.48
N ALA A 435 -43.59 -0.49 0.27
CA ALA A 435 -43.49 0.65 -0.63
C ALA A 435 -44.15 1.86 0.05
N GLU A 436 -43.34 2.82 0.48
CA GLU A 436 -43.80 4.17 0.77
C GLU A 436 -43.23 5.15 -0.27
N GLU A 437 -44.06 6.12 -0.57
CA GLU A 437 -44.19 6.87 -1.80
C GLU A 437 -43.35 8.16 -1.76
N ALA A 438 -42.72 8.45 -2.91
CA ALA A 438 -42.44 9.77 -3.47
C ALA A 438 -41.47 10.79 -2.81
N ALA A 439 -40.85 11.53 -3.74
CA ALA A 439 -40.40 12.93 -3.69
C ALA A 439 -38.93 13.26 -3.34
N ALA A 440 -38.25 13.67 -4.43
CA ALA A 440 -37.15 14.61 -4.68
C ALA A 440 -36.63 15.61 -3.59
N PRO A 441 -35.46 16.25 -3.83
CA PRO A 441 -34.44 16.59 -2.82
C PRO A 441 -34.38 18.08 -2.41
N ALA A 442 -33.73 18.40 -1.27
CA ALA A 442 -32.85 19.58 -1.09
C ALA A 442 -32.23 19.68 0.32
N ALA A 443 -30.91 19.93 0.34
CA ALA A 443 -30.08 20.81 1.18
C ALA A 443 -30.33 21.03 2.70
N GLY A 444 -29.23 21.03 3.47
CA GLY A 444 -29.05 22.00 4.58
C GLY A 444 -28.40 21.52 5.87
N ALA A 445 -27.07 21.70 5.95
CA ALA A 445 -26.27 22.22 7.07
C ALA A 445 -26.32 21.63 8.52
N ALA A 446 -25.08 21.37 8.99
CA ALA A 446 -24.47 21.73 10.27
C ALA A 446 -24.81 20.97 11.58
N GLY A 447 -23.77 20.29 12.10
CA GLY A 447 -23.14 20.66 13.38
C GLY A 447 -23.66 19.99 14.66
N GLY A 448 -22.79 19.22 15.32
CA GLY A 448 -22.97 18.83 16.72
C GLY A 448 -22.07 17.68 17.15
N GLY A 449 -20.91 18.02 17.73
CA GLY A 449 -20.05 17.06 18.42
C GLY A 449 -20.64 16.64 19.77
N GLY A 450 -20.34 15.41 20.19
CA GLY A 450 -20.70 14.87 21.49
C GLY A 450 -20.02 13.52 21.72
N SER A 451 -19.12 13.51 22.69
CA SER A 451 -18.17 12.47 23.05
C SER A 451 -18.77 11.22 23.71
N GLY A 452 -18.08 10.09 23.53
CA GLY A 452 -17.70 9.20 24.64
C GLY A 452 -18.74 8.17 25.09
N GLY A 453 -18.50 6.91 24.72
CA GLY A 453 -19.20 5.76 25.27
C GLY A 453 -18.57 4.45 24.80
N SER A 454 -17.48 4.07 25.46
CA SER A 454 -16.90 2.72 25.34
C SER A 454 -17.89 1.70 25.91
N ALA A 455 -18.33 0.77 25.07
CA ALA A 455 -18.91 -0.50 25.49
C ALA A 455 -18.42 -1.57 24.50
N GLY A 456 -17.41 -2.33 24.91
CA GLY A 456 -17.01 -3.56 24.24
C GLY A 456 -17.98 -4.69 24.55
N GLY A 457 -18.15 -5.61 23.61
CA GLY A 457 -18.85 -6.87 23.85
C GLY A 457 -19.37 -7.57 22.59
N SER A 458 -18.49 -8.35 21.96
CA SER A 458 -18.77 -9.60 21.19
C SER A 458 -19.59 -9.62 19.89
N ALA A 459 -20.16 -8.51 19.40
CA ALA A 459 -20.76 -8.49 18.05
C ALA A 459 -19.77 -8.04 16.95
N GLY A 460 -18.79 -7.22 17.30
CA GLY A 460 -17.87 -6.58 16.35
C GLY A 460 -16.75 -7.48 15.80
N ASP A 461 -16.36 -8.54 16.52
CA ASP A 461 -15.25 -9.42 16.08
C ASP A 461 -15.66 -10.35 14.93
N ALA A 462 -16.94 -10.73 14.85
CA ALA A 462 -17.46 -11.56 13.77
C ALA A 462 -17.57 -10.74 12.46
N ASP A 463 -18.12 -9.53 12.52
CA ASP A 463 -18.21 -8.61 11.37
C ASP A 463 -16.82 -8.17 10.88
N ALA A 464 -15.86 -7.95 11.79
CA ALA A 464 -14.48 -7.66 11.43
C ALA A 464 -13.79 -8.86 10.76
N SER A 465 -14.10 -10.09 11.20
CA SER A 465 -13.60 -11.32 10.59
C SER A 465 -14.16 -11.54 9.18
N VAL A 466 -15.47 -11.34 8.98
CA VAL A 466 -16.10 -11.45 7.65
C VAL A 466 -15.58 -10.36 6.71
N GLY A 467 -15.44 -9.12 7.21
CA GLY A 467 -14.85 -8.02 6.46
C GLY A 467 -13.40 -8.29 6.02
N ALA A 468 -12.58 -8.89 6.88
CA ALA A 468 -11.22 -9.30 6.53
C ALA A 468 -11.20 -10.40 5.46
N GLN A 469 -12.06 -11.43 5.60
CA GLN A 469 -12.20 -12.51 4.62
C GLN A 469 -12.65 -11.99 3.25
N LEU A 470 -13.57 -11.03 3.22
CA LEU A 470 -14.03 -10.37 1.99
C LEU A 470 -12.91 -9.60 1.27
N LEU A 471 -12.05 -8.91 2.02
CA LEU A 471 -10.91 -8.17 1.44
C LEU A 471 -9.84 -9.10 0.87
N GLU A 472 -9.75 -10.32 1.39
CA GLU A 472 -8.79 -11.34 0.96
C GLU A 472 -9.31 -12.26 -0.16
N ASP A 473 -10.63 -12.33 -0.39
CA ASP A 473 -11.22 -13.12 -1.48
C ASP A 473 -10.98 -12.45 -2.85
N LYS A 474 -9.81 -12.76 -3.44
CA LYS A 474 -9.44 -12.35 -4.78
C LYS A 474 -10.43 -12.81 -5.85
N ALA A 475 -11.04 -13.99 -5.68
CA ALA A 475 -11.94 -14.53 -6.68
C ALA A 475 -13.30 -13.81 -6.69
N LEU A 476 -13.72 -13.27 -5.55
CA LEU A 476 -14.87 -12.35 -5.49
C LEU A 476 -14.59 -11.07 -6.27
N LEU A 477 -13.43 -10.44 -6.05
CA LEU A 477 -13.02 -9.22 -6.77
C LEU A 477 -12.88 -9.45 -8.28
N ASP A 478 -12.22 -10.54 -8.68
CA ASP A 478 -12.07 -10.93 -10.08
C ASP A 478 -13.44 -11.23 -10.71
N GLY A 479 -14.35 -11.85 -9.95
CA GLY A 479 -15.74 -12.09 -10.35
C GLY A 479 -16.52 -10.81 -10.60
N LEU A 480 -16.44 -9.83 -9.68
CA LEU A 480 -17.09 -8.51 -9.82
C LEU A 480 -16.52 -7.70 -10.99
N GLU A 481 -15.22 -7.80 -11.23
CA GLU A 481 -14.60 -7.15 -12.39
C GLU A 481 -15.02 -7.82 -13.71
N SER A 482 -15.15 -9.15 -13.71
CA SER A 482 -15.67 -9.93 -14.84
C SER A 482 -17.14 -9.60 -15.14
N THR A 483 -18.01 -9.47 -14.13
CA THR A 483 -19.41 -9.05 -14.35
C THR A 483 -19.48 -7.62 -14.91
N ARG A 484 -18.66 -6.70 -14.38
CA ARG A 484 -18.62 -5.31 -14.87
C ARG A 484 -18.20 -5.23 -16.33
N THR A 485 -17.15 -5.96 -16.71
CA THR A 485 -16.61 -5.95 -18.08
C THR A 485 -17.55 -6.64 -19.07
N THR A 486 -18.14 -7.78 -18.70
CA THR A 486 -19.15 -8.47 -19.52
C THR A 486 -20.40 -7.63 -19.72
N LEU A 487 -20.88 -6.94 -18.68
CA LEU A 487 -22.02 -6.04 -18.78
C LEU A 487 -21.75 -4.86 -19.73
N LYS A 488 -20.55 -4.26 -19.67
CA LYS A 488 -20.16 -3.21 -20.61
C LYS A 488 -20.12 -3.72 -22.05
N ALA A 489 -19.54 -4.90 -22.27
CA ALA A 489 -19.50 -5.54 -23.58
C ALA A 489 -20.90 -5.86 -24.11
N LEU A 490 -21.82 -6.29 -23.24
CA LEU A 490 -23.23 -6.53 -23.59
C LEU A 490 -23.91 -5.23 -24.05
N GLN A 491 -23.75 -4.13 -23.31
CA GLN A 491 -24.31 -2.83 -23.68
C GLN A 491 -23.77 -2.33 -25.03
N ASP A 492 -22.48 -2.53 -25.30
CA ASP A 492 -21.87 -2.14 -26.56
C ASP A 492 -22.34 -3.02 -27.73
N ALA A 493 -22.52 -4.32 -27.50
CA ALA A 493 -23.12 -5.25 -28.46
C ALA A 493 -24.58 -4.89 -28.77
N GLU A 494 -25.38 -4.56 -27.75
CA GLU A 494 -26.78 -4.13 -27.92
C GLU A 494 -26.87 -2.82 -28.73
N ARG A 495 -26.00 -1.85 -28.44
CA ARG A 495 -25.90 -0.61 -29.24
C ARG A 495 -25.52 -0.90 -30.68
N ALA A 496 -24.59 -1.83 -30.91
CA ALA A 496 -24.21 -2.24 -32.26
C ALA A 496 -25.36 -2.94 -33.00
N ALA A 497 -26.06 -3.86 -32.34
CA ALA A 497 -27.22 -4.56 -32.89
C ALA A 497 -28.37 -3.60 -33.23
N LYS A 498 -28.63 -2.59 -32.38
CA LYS A 498 -29.61 -1.54 -32.68
C LYS A 498 -29.24 -0.72 -33.92
N ARG A 499 -27.95 -0.43 -34.13
CA ARG A 499 -27.47 0.27 -35.34
C ARG A 499 -27.65 -0.57 -36.60
N THR A 500 -27.28 -1.86 -36.56
CA THR A 500 -27.46 -2.76 -37.71
C THR A 500 -28.92 -3.00 -38.03
N LEU A 501 -29.79 -3.12 -37.01
CA LEU A 501 -31.23 -3.28 -37.19
C LEU A 501 -31.86 -2.04 -37.83
N ARG A 502 -31.43 -0.83 -37.46
CA ARG A 502 -31.84 0.42 -38.14
C ARG A 502 -31.39 0.46 -39.61
N ALA A 503 -30.19 -0.03 -39.92
CA ALA A 503 -29.71 -0.11 -41.30
C ALA A 503 -30.58 -1.08 -42.12
N LEU A 504 -30.87 -2.27 -41.60
CA LEU A 504 -31.77 -3.24 -42.25
C LEU A 504 -33.18 -2.68 -42.42
N SER A 505 -33.69 -1.95 -41.43
CA SER A 505 -35.02 -1.31 -41.51
C SER A 505 -35.08 -0.32 -42.67
N ARG A 506 -34.03 0.49 -42.88
CA ARG A 506 -33.94 1.41 -44.02
C ARG A 506 -33.86 0.67 -45.35
N THR A 507 -33.03 -0.37 -45.45
CA THR A 507 -32.95 -1.21 -46.66
C THR A 507 -34.31 -1.81 -46.98
N ARG A 508 -35.01 -2.28 -45.96
CA ARG A 508 -36.34 -2.87 -46.07
C ARG A 508 -37.40 -1.86 -46.50
N GLU A 509 -37.34 -0.62 -46.02
CA GLU A 509 -38.20 0.47 -46.48
C GLU A 509 -37.93 0.83 -47.96
N CYS A 510 -36.66 0.88 -48.38
CA CYS A 510 -36.29 1.17 -49.77
C CYS A 510 -36.75 0.07 -50.76
N LEU A 511 -36.75 -1.19 -50.32
CA LEU A 511 -37.16 -2.34 -51.13
C LEU A 511 -38.66 -2.57 -51.15
N ARG A 512 -39.43 -1.86 -50.30
CA ARG A 512 -40.88 -1.99 -50.27
C ARG A 512 -41.49 -1.34 -51.52
N PRO A 513 -42.37 -2.04 -52.27
CA PRO A 513 -43.04 -1.42 -53.40
C PRO A 513 -43.92 -0.24 -52.94
N PRO A 514 -44.05 0.84 -53.74
CA PRO A 514 -44.96 1.92 -53.42
C PRO A 514 -46.40 1.38 -53.30
N GLU A 515 -47.11 1.75 -52.24
CA GLU A 515 -48.52 1.34 -52.04
C GLU A 515 -49.34 1.69 -53.29
N ALA A 516 -50.02 0.71 -53.87
CA ALA A 516 -50.95 0.95 -54.95
C ALA A 516 -52.07 1.89 -54.44
N PRO A 517 -52.44 2.95 -55.20
CA PRO A 517 -53.48 3.88 -54.77
C PRO A 517 -54.79 3.09 -54.55
N ARG A 518 -55.35 3.20 -53.34
CA ARG A 518 -56.63 2.57 -53.01
C ARG A 518 -57.67 3.01 -54.05
N PRO A 519 -58.43 2.09 -54.67
CA PRO A 519 -59.51 2.49 -55.56
C PRO A 519 -60.50 3.32 -54.75
N ARG A 520 -60.68 4.59 -55.15
CA ARG A 520 -61.77 5.42 -54.65
C ARG A 520 -63.07 4.65 -54.86
N SER A 521 -63.85 4.50 -53.80
CA SER A 521 -65.13 3.80 -53.80
C SER A 521 -66.04 4.35 -54.89
N GLY A 522 -66.21 3.61 -55.98
CA GLY A 522 -67.09 3.97 -57.09
C GLY A 522 -66.48 3.81 -58.47
N ALA A 523 -65.97 2.63 -58.84
CA ALA A 523 -65.80 2.27 -60.24
C ALA A 523 -65.95 0.76 -60.42
N ARG A 524 -66.88 0.39 -61.32
CA ARG A 524 -67.22 -0.98 -61.70
C ARG A 524 -66.02 -1.74 -62.26
N THR A 525 -66.04 -3.05 -62.02
CA THR A 525 -65.30 -4.13 -62.68
C THR A 525 -64.70 -3.74 -64.04
N ALA A 526 -63.37 -3.61 -64.09
CA ALA A 526 -62.60 -3.73 -65.32
C ALA A 526 -61.50 -4.76 -65.07
N THR A 527 -61.57 -5.87 -65.80
CA THR A 527 -60.55 -6.89 -65.93
C THR A 527 -59.27 -6.25 -66.47
N THR A 528 -58.30 -5.97 -65.60
CA THR A 528 -56.98 -5.50 -66.03
C THR A 528 -56.05 -6.69 -66.22
N SER A 529 -55.83 -7.03 -67.48
CA SER A 529 -54.72 -7.86 -67.94
C SER A 529 -53.40 -7.25 -67.49
N TRP A 530 -52.52 -8.06 -66.89
CA TRP A 530 -51.13 -7.69 -66.61
C TRP A 530 -50.41 -7.34 -67.92
N PRO A 531 -49.71 -6.20 -68.04
CA PRO A 531 -48.84 -5.96 -69.18
C PRO A 531 -47.60 -6.85 -69.06
N ARG A 532 -47.36 -7.66 -70.10
CA ARG A 532 -46.08 -8.30 -70.34
C ARG A 532 -45.00 -7.23 -70.53
N SER A 533 -43.84 -7.50 -69.92
CA SER A 533 -42.50 -6.99 -70.24
C SER A 533 -42.29 -5.46 -70.24
N SER A 534 -41.59 -4.97 -69.21
CA SER A 534 -40.71 -3.80 -69.30
C SER A 534 -39.60 -3.95 -68.24
N PRO A 535 -38.34 -3.60 -68.55
CA PRO A 535 -37.18 -4.07 -67.81
C PRO A 535 -37.03 -3.34 -66.47
N PHE A 536 -36.59 -4.11 -65.47
CA PHE A 536 -36.01 -3.63 -64.22
C PHE A 536 -35.06 -2.45 -64.50
N ARG A 537 -35.46 -1.23 -64.15
CA ARG A 537 -34.52 -0.12 -64.02
C ARG A 537 -33.77 -0.33 -62.73
N ALA A 538 -32.53 -0.79 -62.85
CA ALA A 538 -31.51 -0.65 -61.81
C ALA A 538 -31.38 0.84 -61.45
N ALA A 539 -31.93 1.22 -60.31
CA ALA A 539 -31.66 2.50 -59.68
C ALA A 539 -30.41 2.32 -58.82
N ALA A 540 -29.37 3.09 -59.16
CA ALA A 540 -28.09 3.09 -58.49
C ALA A 540 -28.20 3.53 -57.03
N CYS A 541 -27.67 2.71 -56.12
CA CYS A 541 -27.16 3.18 -54.83
C CYS A 541 -25.64 3.02 -54.83
N ARG A 542 -24.93 4.08 -55.27
CA ARG A 542 -23.54 4.35 -54.87
C ARG A 542 -23.58 5.42 -53.77
N ALA A 543 -22.71 5.23 -52.77
CA ALA A 543 -22.48 6.04 -51.57
C ALA A 543 -23.61 5.88 -50.53
N TRP A 544 -23.41 5.33 -49.33
CA TRP A 544 -22.26 5.38 -48.41
C TRP A 544 -21.93 4.03 -47.79
#